data_AF-A0A8T2N9Q4-F1
#
_entry.id   AF-A0A8T2N9Q4-F1
#
_cell.length_a   1.000
_cell.length_b   1.000
_cell.length_c   1.000
_cell.angle_alpha   90.00
_cell.angle_beta   90.00
_cell.angle_gamma   90.00
#
_symmetry.space_group_name_H-M   'P 1'
#
loop_
_entity.id
_entity.type
_entity.pdbx_description
1 polymer ?
#
loop_
_entity_poly.entity_id
_entity_poly.type
_entity_poly.pdbx_seq_one_letter_code
_entity_poly.pdbx_strand_id
1 'polypeptide(L)'
;MAEQQRQRSLSTSGLTLYHVLGVDKVATPEDIKKSYRKLALKYHPDKNPDNPEAADKFKEINNAHAILNDPTKRNIYDKYGSLGLYVAEQFGEENVNTYFVLSSWWAKALFVFCGLATGCYFCCCLCCCCNCC
;
A
#
# COMPACT_ATOMS: atom_id res chain seq x y z
N MET A 1 -18.61 11.02 26.61
CA MET A 1 -17.94 11.89 25.61
C MET A 1 -16.40 11.84 25.66
N ALA A 2 -15.76 11.44 26.78
CA ALA A 2 -14.28 11.46 26.91
C ALA A 2 -13.55 10.20 26.38
N GLU A 3 -14.28 9.17 25.93
CA GLU A 3 -13.69 7.86 25.59
C GLU A 3 -13.16 7.79 24.14
N GLN A 4 -13.69 8.65 23.26
CA GLN A 4 -13.36 8.63 21.84
C GLN A 4 -12.02 9.31 21.52
N GLN A 5 -11.48 10.12 22.44
CA GLN A 5 -10.18 10.78 22.29
C GLN A 5 -8.99 9.88 22.68
N ARG A 6 -9.21 8.79 23.45
CA ARG A 6 -8.13 7.91 23.94
C ARG A 6 -7.69 6.85 22.91
N GLN A 7 -8.41 6.68 21.81
CA GLN A 7 -8.08 5.73 20.74
C GLN A 7 -7.14 6.30 19.65
N ARG A 8 -6.61 7.52 19.82
CA ARG A 8 -5.76 8.21 18.83
C ARG A 8 -4.25 8.13 19.08
N SER A 9 -3.79 7.22 19.95
CA SER A 9 -2.37 6.92 20.06
C SER A 9 -2.15 5.50 19.55
N LEU A 10 -1.49 5.41 18.39
CA LEU A 10 -0.94 4.19 17.77
C LEU A 10 -1.97 3.22 17.16
N SER A 11 -2.15 3.29 15.84
CA SER A 11 -2.68 2.15 15.07
C SER A 11 -1.97 2.02 13.73
N THR A 12 -1.01 1.10 13.71
CA THR A 12 -0.29 0.55 12.54
C THR A 12 -1.22 -0.31 11.69
N SER A 13 -2.35 0.22 11.23
CA SER A 13 -3.34 -0.60 10.53
C SER A 13 -4.17 0.24 9.56
N GLY A 14 -4.48 -0.35 8.40
CA GLY A 14 -5.14 0.27 7.24
C GLY A 14 -6.57 0.80 7.46
N LEU A 15 -6.94 1.11 8.70
CA LEU A 15 -8.19 1.77 9.08
C LEU A 15 -8.02 3.29 9.21
N THR A 16 -6.78 3.79 9.16
CA THR A 16 -6.46 5.21 9.39
C THR A 16 -7.04 6.12 8.31
N LEU A 17 -6.94 5.78 7.01
CA LEU A 17 -7.30 6.73 5.94
C LEU A 17 -8.81 7.00 5.86
N TYR A 18 -9.63 5.94 5.95
CA TYR A 18 -11.09 6.07 5.99
C TYR A 18 -11.54 6.83 7.25
N HIS A 19 -10.92 6.56 8.39
CA HIS A 19 -11.21 7.25 9.65
C HIS A 19 -10.76 8.73 9.65
N VAL A 20 -9.64 9.06 9.00
CA VAL A 20 -9.18 10.45 8.82
C VAL A 20 -10.20 11.28 8.05
N LEU A 21 -10.79 10.71 7.00
CA LEU A 21 -11.87 11.34 6.23
C LEU A 21 -13.25 11.22 6.90
N GLY A 22 -13.38 10.40 7.96
CA GLY A 22 -14.63 10.15 8.67
C GLY A 22 -15.67 9.44 7.80
N VAL A 23 -15.23 8.57 6.89
CA VAL A 23 -16.09 7.82 5.96
C VAL A 23 -15.95 6.32 6.20
N ASP A 24 -17.01 5.57 5.91
CA ASP A 24 -16.98 4.11 5.95
C ASP A 24 -16.17 3.52 4.78
N LYS A 25 -15.70 2.28 4.96
CA LYS A 25 -15.01 1.54 3.88
C LYS A 25 -15.89 1.31 2.65
N VAL A 26 -17.20 1.25 2.86
CA VAL A 26 -18.21 1.09 1.79
C VAL A 26 -18.59 2.43 1.13
N ALA A 27 -17.99 3.54 1.54
CA ALA A 27 -18.30 4.86 0.99
C ALA A 27 -17.96 4.94 -0.51
N THR A 28 -18.84 5.63 -1.23
CA THR A 28 -18.67 5.91 -2.66
C THR A 28 -17.56 6.95 -2.87
N PRO A 29 -16.93 7.01 -4.06
CA PRO A 29 -15.96 8.06 -4.37
C PRO A 29 -16.55 9.48 -4.24
N GLU A 30 -17.85 9.64 -4.47
CA GLU A 30 -18.54 10.91 -4.29
C GLU A 30 -18.59 11.35 -2.83
N ASP A 31 -18.85 10.41 -1.91
CA ASP A 31 -18.89 10.68 -0.47
C ASP A 31 -17.50 11.01 0.08
N ILE A 32 -16.47 10.30 -0.38
CA ILE A 32 -15.07 10.60 -0.08
C ILE A 32 -14.72 12.04 -0.49
N LYS A 33 -15.10 12.45 -1.71
CA LYS A 33 -14.85 13.80 -2.23
C LYS A 33 -15.63 14.87 -1.46
N LYS A 34 -16.87 14.59 -1.07
CA LYS A 34 -17.69 15.49 -0.25
C LYS A 34 -17.08 15.68 1.14
N SER A 35 -16.66 14.60 1.80
CA SER A 35 -16.03 14.66 3.12
C SER A 35 -14.68 15.39 3.08
N TYR A 36 -13.86 15.10 2.06
CA TYR A 36 -12.61 15.83 1.83
C TYR A 36 -12.83 17.34 1.73
N ARG A 37 -13.79 17.79 0.90
CA ARG A 37 -14.10 19.22 0.75
C ARG A 37 -14.49 19.88 2.08
N LYS A 38 -15.33 19.21 2.89
CA LYS A 38 -15.74 19.72 4.20
C LYS A 38 -14.56 19.86 5.16
N LEU A 39 -13.70 18.85 5.22
CA LEU A 39 -12.54 18.83 6.11
C LEU A 39 -11.43 19.79 5.64
N ALA A 40 -11.18 19.88 4.35
CA ALA A 40 -10.21 20.79 3.76
C ALA A 40 -10.55 22.26 4.05
N LEU A 41 -11.83 22.65 3.99
CA LEU A 41 -12.27 23.99 4.36
C LEU A 41 -12.12 24.27 5.86
N LYS A 42 -12.32 23.25 6.71
CA LYS A 42 -12.20 23.36 8.16
C LYS A 42 -10.75 23.53 8.62
N TYR A 43 -9.84 22.78 8.03
CA TYR A 43 -8.42 22.77 8.37
C TYR A 43 -7.54 23.57 7.40
N HIS A 44 -8.13 24.43 6.57
CA HIS A 44 -7.39 25.22 5.59
C HIS A 44 -6.35 26.13 6.30
N PRO A 45 -5.10 26.21 5.80
CA PRO A 45 -4.05 27.00 6.43
C PRO A 45 -4.38 28.50 6.51
N ASP A 46 -5.10 29.03 5.52
CA ASP A 46 -5.58 30.43 5.52
C ASP A 46 -6.49 30.78 6.72
N LYS A 47 -7.32 29.83 7.16
CA LYS A 47 -8.24 30.01 8.29
C LYS A 47 -7.60 29.65 9.63
N ASN A 48 -6.47 28.94 9.61
CA ASN A 48 -5.78 28.45 10.80
C ASN A 48 -4.25 28.70 10.71
N PRO A 49 -3.81 29.95 10.50
CA PRO A 49 -2.38 30.25 10.28
C PRO A 49 -1.51 29.93 11.50
N ASP A 50 -2.06 30.03 12.71
CA ASP A 50 -1.31 29.86 13.97
C ASP A 50 -1.43 28.45 14.57
N ASN A 51 -2.12 27.51 13.92
CA ASN A 51 -2.36 26.18 14.49
C ASN A 51 -1.59 25.07 13.74
N PRO A 52 -0.45 24.59 14.28
CA PRO A 52 0.33 23.52 13.65
C PRO A 52 -0.45 22.20 13.57
N GLU A 53 -1.34 21.90 14.54
CA GLU A 53 -2.17 20.69 14.48
C GLU A 53 -3.16 20.72 13.29
N ALA A 54 -3.63 21.90 12.89
CA ALA A 54 -4.50 22.03 11.73
C ALA A 54 -3.74 21.71 10.44
N ALA A 55 -2.48 22.14 10.34
CA ALA A 55 -1.61 21.83 9.23
C ALA A 55 -1.32 20.32 9.14
N ASP A 56 -1.05 19.66 10.26
CA ASP A 56 -0.80 18.21 10.27
C ASP A 56 -2.06 17.41 9.91
N LYS A 57 -3.23 17.78 10.44
CA LYS A 57 -4.51 17.18 10.02
C LYS A 57 -4.80 17.40 8.54
N PHE A 58 -4.50 18.59 8.01
CA PHE A 58 -4.70 18.88 6.59
C PHE A 58 -3.83 17.97 5.70
N LYS A 59 -2.57 17.73 6.08
CA LYS A 59 -1.69 16.78 5.38
C LYS A 59 -2.28 15.37 5.41
N GLU A 60 -2.74 14.90 6.57
CA GLU A 60 -3.37 13.59 6.71
C GLU A 60 -4.62 13.45 5.82
N ILE A 61 -5.49 14.47 5.82
CA ILE A 61 -6.72 14.50 5.00
C ILE A 61 -6.38 14.47 3.52
N ASN A 62 -5.38 15.25 3.09
CA ASN A 62 -4.95 15.28 1.70
C ASN A 62 -4.35 13.94 1.26
N ASN A 63 -3.53 13.32 2.10
CA ASN A 63 -2.97 12.00 1.83
C ASN A 63 -4.07 10.92 1.72
N ALA A 64 -5.02 10.91 2.67
CA ALA A 64 -6.16 10.00 2.63
C ALA A 64 -7.00 10.16 1.37
N HIS A 65 -7.27 11.39 0.94
CA HIS A 65 -7.98 11.63 -0.31
C HIS A 65 -7.16 11.18 -1.53
N ALA A 66 -5.86 11.46 -1.58
CA ALA A 66 -5.00 11.05 -2.70
C ALA A 66 -4.98 9.53 -2.92
N ILE A 67 -5.04 8.76 -1.83
CA ILE A 67 -5.04 7.29 -1.86
C ILE A 67 -6.42 6.73 -2.18
N LEU A 68 -7.48 7.25 -1.54
CA LEU A 68 -8.84 6.71 -1.68
C LEU A 68 -9.55 7.17 -2.95
N ASN A 69 -9.13 8.28 -3.55
CA ASN A 69 -9.64 8.76 -4.83
C ASN A 69 -9.16 7.93 -6.01
N ASP A 70 -7.94 7.38 -5.94
CA ASP A 70 -7.41 6.53 -7.00
C ASP A 70 -7.82 5.06 -6.78
N PRO A 71 -8.50 4.41 -7.75
CA PRO A 71 -8.96 3.04 -7.58
C PRO A 71 -7.80 2.04 -7.44
N THR A 72 -6.64 2.30 -8.06
CA THR A 72 -5.45 1.46 -7.99
C THR A 72 -4.83 1.55 -6.61
N LYS A 73 -4.59 2.76 -6.09
CA LYS A 73 -4.04 2.96 -4.75
C LYS A 73 -4.97 2.44 -3.66
N ARG A 74 -6.28 2.65 -3.82
CA ARG A 74 -7.28 2.08 -2.92
C ARG A 74 -7.20 0.55 -2.90
N ASN A 75 -7.09 -0.08 -4.06
CA ASN A 75 -6.95 -1.54 -4.16
C ASN A 75 -5.66 -2.03 -3.48
N ILE A 76 -4.54 -1.34 -3.71
CA ILE A 76 -3.24 -1.65 -3.08
C ILE A 76 -3.35 -1.51 -1.56
N TYR A 77 -3.97 -0.44 -1.07
CA TYR A 77 -4.17 -0.22 0.36
C TYR A 77 -5.09 -1.28 0.99
N ASP A 78 -6.17 -1.64 0.31
CA ASP A 78 -7.11 -2.64 0.82
C ASP A 78 -6.48 -4.06 0.85
N LYS A 79 -5.55 -4.37 -0.08
CA LYS A 79 -4.85 -5.67 -0.16
C LYS A 79 -3.60 -5.76 0.71
N TYR A 80 -2.76 -4.73 0.71
CA TYR A 80 -1.41 -4.75 1.27
C TYR A 80 -1.20 -3.71 2.39
N GLY A 81 -2.21 -2.88 2.69
CA GLY A 81 -2.14 -1.87 3.73
C GLY A 81 -1.14 -0.74 3.43
N SER A 82 -0.56 -0.18 4.49
CA SER A 82 0.45 0.89 4.41
C SER A 82 1.74 0.44 3.71
N LEU A 83 2.10 -0.84 3.82
CA LEU A 83 3.27 -1.39 3.14
C LEU A 83 3.10 -1.34 1.62
N GLY A 84 1.90 -1.64 1.12
CA GLY A 84 1.59 -1.54 -0.32
C GLY A 84 1.77 -0.14 -0.86
N LEU A 85 1.33 0.87 -0.10
CA LEU A 85 1.52 2.29 -0.45
C LEU A 85 2.98 2.69 -0.47
N TYR A 86 3.77 2.27 0.53
CA TYR A 86 5.20 2.54 0.57
C TYR A 86 5.91 1.95 -0.66
N VAL A 87 5.58 0.71 -1.02
CA VAL A 87 6.13 0.07 -2.23
C VAL A 87 5.65 0.78 -3.50
N ALA A 88 4.39 1.23 -3.55
CA ALA A 88 3.86 2.01 -4.67
C ALA A 88 4.60 3.32 -4.89
N GLU A 89 4.97 4.01 -3.81
CA GLU A 89 5.69 5.27 -3.86
C GLU A 89 7.16 5.09 -4.28
N GLN A 90 7.78 3.95 -3.92
CA GLN A 90 9.19 3.66 -4.25
C GLN A 90 9.38 3.05 -5.64
N PHE A 91 8.47 2.17 -6.08
CA PHE A 91 8.66 1.35 -7.29
C PHE A 91 7.61 1.59 -8.39
N GLY A 92 6.62 2.46 -8.15
CA GLY A 92 5.52 2.73 -9.07
C GLY A 92 4.35 1.76 -8.88
N GLU A 93 3.13 2.29 -9.02
CA GLU A 93 1.86 1.60 -8.74
C GLU A 93 1.67 0.32 -9.56
N GLU A 94 2.14 0.30 -10.80
CA GLU A 94 2.08 -0.84 -11.71
C GLU A 94 2.98 -2.02 -11.30
N ASN A 95 4.06 -1.76 -10.58
CA ASN A 95 5.06 -2.76 -10.21
C ASN A 95 4.81 -3.36 -8.83
N VAL A 96 3.94 -2.75 -8.00
CA VAL A 96 3.63 -3.23 -6.65
C VAL A 96 3.04 -4.62 -6.68
N ASN A 97 2.05 -4.83 -7.54
CA ASN A 97 1.38 -6.11 -7.64
C ASN A 97 2.36 -7.20 -8.13
N THR A 98 3.21 -6.87 -9.10
CA THR A 98 4.28 -7.73 -9.61
C THR A 98 5.33 -8.05 -8.56
N TYR A 99 5.72 -7.06 -7.74
CA TYR A 99 6.68 -7.23 -6.65
C TYR A 99 6.17 -8.19 -5.58
N PHE A 100 4.92 -8.05 -5.13
CA PHE A 100 4.34 -8.98 -4.16
C PHE A 100 4.14 -10.39 -4.74
N VAL A 101 3.78 -10.49 -6.02
CA VAL A 101 3.68 -11.78 -6.74
C VAL A 101 5.06 -12.46 -6.86
N LEU A 102 6.12 -11.72 -7.22
CA LEU A 102 7.49 -12.23 -7.29
C LEU A 102 8.09 -12.57 -5.93
N SER A 103 7.72 -11.82 -4.89
CA SER A 103 8.14 -12.07 -3.50
C SER A 103 7.48 -13.32 -2.91
N SER A 104 6.40 -13.79 -3.53
CA SER A 104 5.66 -14.92 -3.03
C SER A 104 6.47 -16.22 -3.06
N TRP A 105 6.22 -17.06 -2.06
CA TRP A 105 7.00 -18.27 -1.82
C TRP A 105 6.93 -19.28 -2.98
N TRP A 106 5.85 -19.26 -3.77
CA TRP A 106 5.68 -20.06 -4.98
C TRP A 106 6.60 -19.62 -6.12
N ALA A 107 6.87 -18.32 -6.29
CA ALA A 107 7.84 -17.83 -7.27
C ALA A 107 9.27 -18.22 -6.88
N LYS A 108 9.61 -18.13 -5.58
CA LYS A 108 10.87 -18.65 -5.03
C LYS A 108 11.00 -20.16 -5.19
N ALA A 109 9.92 -20.91 -4.90
CA ALA A 109 9.88 -22.35 -5.09
C ALA A 109 10.01 -22.73 -6.58
N LEU A 110 9.43 -21.95 -7.50
CA LEU A 110 9.57 -22.16 -8.94
C LEU A 110 11.01 -21.90 -9.41
N PHE A 111 11.69 -20.90 -8.86
CA PHE A 111 13.10 -20.64 -9.15
C PHE A 111 14.02 -21.75 -8.61
N VAL A 112 13.73 -22.28 -7.40
CA VAL A 112 14.49 -23.39 -6.79
C VAL A 112 14.18 -24.72 -7.48
N PHE A 113 12.92 -25.00 -7.80
CA PHE A 113 12.50 -26.24 -8.48
C PHE A 113 13.00 -26.25 -9.92
N CYS A 114 12.89 -25.13 -10.64
CA CYS A 114 13.47 -24.99 -11.97
C CYS A 114 14.99 -25.09 -11.91
N GLY A 115 15.66 -24.44 -10.94
CA GLY A 115 17.10 -24.52 -10.75
C GLY A 115 17.60 -25.92 -10.35
N LEU A 116 16.84 -26.70 -9.56
CA LEU A 116 17.17 -28.09 -9.23
C LEU A 116 16.89 -29.02 -10.40
N ALA A 117 15.80 -28.83 -11.14
CA ALA A 117 15.49 -29.61 -12.34
C ALA A 117 16.52 -29.33 -13.45
N THR A 118 16.74 -28.07 -13.82
CA THR A 118 17.72 -27.67 -14.84
C THR A 118 19.17 -27.85 -14.39
N GLY A 119 19.47 -27.72 -13.09
CA GLY A 119 20.78 -28.06 -12.54
C GLY A 119 21.10 -29.55 -12.64
N CYS A 120 20.09 -30.42 -12.52
CA CYS A 120 20.23 -31.85 -12.76
C CYS A 120 20.41 -32.17 -14.25
N TYR A 121 19.69 -31.48 -15.15
CA TYR A 121 19.89 -31.61 -16.61
C TYR A 121 21.25 -31.06 -17.09
N PHE A 122 21.74 -29.96 -16.51
CA PHE A 122 23.05 -29.39 -16.84
C PHE A 122 24.21 -30.24 -16.28
N CYS A 123 24.01 -30.89 -15.12
CA CYS A 123 24.97 -31.85 -14.57
C CYS A 123 24.94 -33.20 -15.32
N CYS A 124 23.77 -33.68 -15.76
CA CYS A 124 23.68 -34.89 -16.59
C CYS A 124 24.22 -34.70 -18.01
N CYS A 125 24.11 -33.50 -18.61
CA CYS A 125 24.72 -33.23 -19.92
C CYS A 125 26.25 -33.06 -19.85
N LEU A 126 26.80 -32.50 -18.77
CA LEU A 126 28.26 -32.34 -18.65
C LEU A 126 28.97 -33.64 -18.21
N CYS A 127 28.29 -34.55 -17.48
CA CYS A 127 28.87 -35.84 -17.12
C CYS A 127 28.69 -36.95 -18.18
N CYS A 128 27.71 -36.86 -19.09
CA CYS A 128 27.56 -37.85 -20.17
C CYS A 128 28.35 -37.53 -21.46
N CYS A 129 28.95 -36.35 -21.60
CA CYS A 129 29.76 -36.01 -22.79
C CYS A 129 31.28 -36.13 -22.59
N CYS A 130 31.78 -36.45 -21.38
CA CYS A 130 33.23 -36.55 -21.12
C CYS A 130 33.77 -37.96 -20.82
N ASN A 131 33.03 -39.04 -21.16
CA ASN A 131 33.62 -40.39 -21.16
C ASN A 131 33.29 -41.23 -22.41
N CYS A 132 33.03 -40.58 -23.54
CA CYS A 132 33.10 -41.20 -24.87
C CYS A 132 33.68 -40.19 -25.85
N CYS A 133 35.02 -40.07 -25.83
CA CYS A 133 35.93 -40.07 -26.98
C CYS A 133 37.33 -39.64 -26.54
#